data_AF-A0A8S2WL58-F1
#
_entry.id   AF-A0A8S2WL58-F1
#
_cell.length_a   1.000
_cell.length_b   1.000
_cell.length_c   1.000
_cell.angle_alpha   90.00
_cell.angle_beta   90.00
_cell.angle_gamma   90.00
#
_symmetry.space_group_name_H-M   'P 1'
#
loop_
_entity.id
_entity.type
_entity.pdbx_description
1 polymer ?
#
loop_
_entity_poly.entity_id
_entity_poly.type
_entity_poly.pdbx_seq_one_letter_code
_entity_poly.pdbx_strand_id
1 'polypeptide(L)' 'SFADEEFLIIKIYFKESDHAGQGKQAKELLESAVTLINTIDDKDEDLQQMEKHLLTRISYLK' A
#
# COMPACT_ATOMS: atom_id res chain seq x y z
N SER A 1 1.62 18.00 4.39
CA SER A 1 2.42 17.45 5.50
C SER A 1 3.31 16.34 4.93
N PHE A 2 4.36 15.92 5.63
CA PHE A 2 5.17 14.77 5.17
C PHE A 2 4.32 13.50 5.00
N ALA A 3 3.35 13.27 5.90
CA ALA A 3 2.41 12.15 5.82
C ALA A 3 1.49 12.22 4.57
N ASP A 4 1.13 13.42 4.10
CA ASP A 4 0.26 13.57 2.92
C ASP A 4 0.99 13.12 1.63
N GLU A 5 2.29 13.39 1.53
CA GLU A 5 3.13 12.98 0.40
C GLU A 5 3.32 11.46 0.37
N GLU A 6 3.60 10.85 1.53
CA GLU A 6 3.72 9.39 1.64
C GLU A 6 2.39 8.70 1.32
N PHE A 7 1.27 9.24 1.82
CA PHE A 7 -0.07 8.70 1.51
C PHE A 7 -0.38 8.73 0.01
N LEU A 8 0.03 9.78 -0.71
CA LEU A 8 -0.12 9.84 -2.17
C LEU A 8 0.70 8.75 -2.86
N ILE A 9 1.95 8.52 -2.45
CA ILE A 9 2.82 7.48 -3.02
C ILE A 9 2.24 6.09 -2.78
N ILE A 10 1.74 5.83 -1.57
CA ILE A 10 1.07 4.57 -1.21
C ILE A 10 -0.13 4.31 -2.14
N LYS A 11 -0.94 5.33 -2.41
CA LYS A 11 -2.07 5.23 -3.37
C LYS A 11 -1.61 4.94 -4.79
N ILE A 12 -0.48 5.50 -5.22
CA ILE A 12 0.11 5.21 -6.55
C ILE A 12 0.49 3.74 -6.61
N TYR A 13 1.23 3.21 -5.64
CA TYR A 13 1.61 1.78 -5.63
C TYR A 13 0.41 0.85 -5.60
N PHE A 14 -0.63 1.19 -4.84
CA PHE A 14 -1.87 0.42 -4.85
C PHE A 14 -2.50 0.38 -6.26
N LYS A 15 -2.63 1.53 -6.91
CA LYS A 15 -3.20 1.63 -8.26
C LYS A 15 -2.34 0.92 -9.31
N GLU A 16 -1.02 1.05 -9.24
CA GLU A 16 -0.11 0.36 -10.15
C GLU A 16 -0.19 -1.16 -9.94
N SER A 17 -0.46 -1.64 -8.71
CA SER A 17 -0.70 -3.07 -8.47
C SER A 17 -1.96 -3.57 -9.18
N ASP A 18 -3.01 -2.74 -9.31
CA ASP A 18 -4.19 -3.08 -10.10
C ASP A 18 -3.83 -3.27 -11.59
N HIS A 19 -2.93 -2.43 -12.10
CA HIS A 19 -2.50 -2.47 -13.51
C HIS A 19 -1.58 -3.67 -13.78
N ALA A 20 -0.76 -4.05 -12.79
CA ALA A 20 0.08 -5.24 -12.84
C ALA A 20 -0.70 -6.57 -12.69
N GLY A 21 -1.98 -6.52 -12.30
CA GLY A 21 -2.86 -7.68 -12.21
C GLY A 21 -2.65 -8.53 -10.96
N GLN A 22 -2.53 -9.85 -11.12
CA GLN A 22 -2.46 -10.81 -10.00
C GLN A 22 -1.11 -11.53 -9.88
N GLY A 23 -0.06 -10.98 -10.47
CA GLY A 23 1.27 -11.60 -10.50
C GLY A 23 2.21 -11.11 -9.41
N LYS A 24 3.44 -11.64 -9.45
CA LYS A 24 4.56 -11.26 -8.57
C LYS A 24 4.76 -9.74 -8.48
N GLN A 25 4.68 -9.03 -9.61
CA GLN A 25 4.86 -7.58 -9.65
C GLN A 25 3.80 -6.82 -8.86
N ALA A 26 2.52 -7.23 -8.93
CA ALA A 26 1.45 -6.62 -8.15
C ALA A 26 1.71 -6.82 -6.65
N LYS A 27 2.21 -8.00 -6.26
CA LYS A 27 2.57 -8.29 -4.87
C LYS A 27 3.73 -7.42 -4.38
N GLU A 28 4.79 -7.29 -5.16
CA GLU A 28 5.95 -6.43 -4.82
C GLU A 28 5.56 -4.95 -4.64
N LEU A 29 4.65 -4.43 -5.47
CA LEU A 29 4.13 -3.08 -5.34
C LEU A 29 3.35 -2.89 -4.03
N LEU A 30 2.48 -3.84 -3.70
CA LEU A 30 1.70 -3.80 -2.45
C LEU A 30 2.60 -3.94 -1.21
N GLU A 31 3.60 -4.82 -1.24
CA GLU A 31 4.58 -4.98 -0.15
C GLU A 31 5.42 -3.71 0.05
N SER A 32 5.79 -3.02 -1.05
CA SER A 32 6.47 -1.72 -1.00
C SER A 32 5.58 -0.65 -0.35
N ALA A 33 4.29 -0.63 -0.68
CA ALA A 33 3.32 0.28 -0.07
C ALA A 33 3.13 0.03 1.43
N VAL A 34 3.06 -1.23 1.87
CA VAL A 34 3.00 -1.59 3.29
C VAL A 34 4.26 -1.16 4.03
N THR A 35 5.43 -1.32 3.40
CA THR A 35 6.71 -0.89 3.98
C THR A 35 6.72 0.62 4.22
N LEU A 36 6.22 1.42 3.27
CA LEU A 36 6.07 2.87 3.44
C LEU A 36 5.07 3.25 4.54
N ILE A 37 3.93 2.57 4.63
CA ILE A 37 2.99 2.83 5.74
C ILE A 37 3.68 2.59 7.09
N ASN A 38 4.49 1.53 7.19
CA ASN A 38 5.17 1.18 8.43
C ASN A 38 6.30 2.12 8.83
N THR A 39 6.73 3.05 7.96
CA THR A 39 7.66 4.13 8.33
C THR A 39 6.95 5.35 8.92
N ILE A 40 5.61 5.39 8.89
CA ILE A 40 4.80 6.47 9.48
C ILE A 40 4.48 6.12 10.94
N ASP A 41 5.02 6.91 11.87
CA ASP A 41 4.87 6.69 13.31
C ASP A 41 3.43 6.97 13.80
N ASP A 42 2.78 8.02 13.29
CA ASP A 42 1.41 8.41 13.66
C ASP A 42 0.46 8.19 12.49
N LYS A 43 -0.11 6.98 12.44
CA LYS A 43 -1.07 6.59 11.39
C LYS A 43 -2.47 7.07 11.79
N ASP A 44 -3.00 8.00 11.02
CA ASP A 44 -4.42 8.35 11.10
C ASP A 44 -5.33 7.17 10.65
N GLU A 45 -6.64 7.35 10.81
CA GLU A 45 -7.62 6.31 10.47
C GLU A 45 -7.54 5.91 8.98
N ASP A 46 -7.29 6.87 8.08
CA ASP A 46 -7.19 6.62 6.65
C ASP A 46 -5.98 5.74 6.29
N LEU A 47 -4.82 5.99 6.91
CA LEU A 47 -3.62 5.17 6.77
C LEU A 47 -3.82 3.77 7.35
N GLN A 48 -4.48 3.65 8.51
CA GLN A 48 -4.79 2.35 9.11
C GLN A 48 -5.73 1.51 8.22
N GLN A 49 -6.74 2.13 7.63
CA GLN A 49 -7.63 1.44 6.68
C GLN A 49 -6.89 1.06 5.40
N MET A 50 -6.03 1.93 4.88
CA MET A 50 -5.20 1.64 3.71
C MET A 50 -4.26 0.45 3.96
N GLU A 51 -3.61 0.40 5.12
CA GLU A 51 -2.77 -0.74 5.54
C GLU A 51 -3.55 -2.05 5.52
N LYS A 52 -4.73 -2.05 6.15
CA LYS A 52 -5.61 -3.22 6.17
C LYS A 52 -6.00 -3.67 4.77
N HIS A 53 -6.30 -2.73 3.87
CA HIS A 53 -6.64 -3.02 2.48
C HIS A 53 -5.46 -3.64 1.72
N LEU A 54 -4.26 -3.08 1.89
CA LEU A 54 -3.04 -3.61 1.28
C LEU A 54 -2.75 -5.04 1.73
N LEU A 55 -2.74 -5.28 3.04
CA LEU A 55 -2.46 -6.60 3.62
C LEU A 55 -3.50 -7.64 3.18
N THR A 56 -4.79 -7.25 3.17
CA THR A 56 -5.88 -8.09 2.68
C THR A 56 -5.62 -8.48 1.22
N ARG A 57 -5.26 -7.51 0.38
CA ARG A 57 -5.04 -7.77 -1.04
C ARG A 57 -3.82 -8.65 -1.30
N ILE A 58 -2.71 -8.42 -0.60
CA ILE A 58 -1.52 -9.30 -0.66
C ILE A 58 -1.90 -10.74 -0.33
N SER A 59 -2.75 -10.96 0.68
CA SER A 59 -3.17 -12.32 1.08
C SER A 59 -3.95 -13.07 0.00
N TYR A 60 -4.57 -12.35 -0.94
CA TYR A 60 -5.30 -12.93 -2.07
C TYR A 60 -4.44 -13.10 -3.34
N LEU A 61 -3.22 -12.55 -3.37
CA LEU A 61 -2.27 -12.76 -4.46
C LEU A 61 -1.51 -14.07 -4.24
N LYS A 62 -1.59 -14.97 -5.22
CA LYS A 62 -0.98 -16.31 -5.19
C LYS A 62 0.51 -16.27 -5.51
#